data_AF-A0A8S0GYB1-F1
#
_entry.id   AF-A0A8S0GYB1-F1
#
_cell.length_a   1.000
_cell.length_b   1.000
_cell.length_c   1.000
_cell.angle_alpha   90.00
_cell.angle_beta   90.00
_cell.angle_gamma   90.00
#
_symmetry.space_group_name_H-M   'P 1'
#
loop_
_entity.id
_entity.type
_entity.pdbx_description
1 polymer ?
#
loop_
_entity_poly.entity_id
_entity_poly.type
_entity_poly.pdbx_seq_one_letter_code
_entity_poly.pdbx_strand_id
1 'polypeptide(L)' 'MCWSYWQIAPGNWVNQWREPCVDESLLKHFQALPAGVFKVEADKQMIALYWNERGEVSVLQDIASVLKALA' A
#
# COMPACT_ATOMS: atom_id res chain seq x y z
N MET A 1 2.93 -13.42 6.17
CA MET A 1 3.79 -13.59 4.97
C MET A 1 4.61 -12.31 4.83
N CYS A 2 5.86 -12.38 4.37
CA CYS A 2 6.64 -11.16 4.12
C CYS A 2 6.46 -10.71 2.67
N TRP A 3 6.08 -9.46 2.45
CA TRP A 3 5.97 -8.86 1.12
C TRP A 3 6.26 -7.36 1.18
N SER A 4 6.70 -6.80 0.05
CA SER A 4 6.96 -5.37 -0.10
C SER A 4 6.60 -4.96 -1.52
N TYR A 5 5.78 -3.92 -1.65
CA TYR A 5 5.30 -3.40 -2.93
C TYR A 5 5.52 -1.89 -3.02
N TRP A 6 5.84 -1.42 -4.22
CA TRP A 6 6.03 -0.01 -4.55
C TRP A 6 5.04 0.43 -5.60
N GLN A 7 4.47 1.61 -5.40
CA GLN A 7 3.61 2.27 -6.39
C GLN A 7 4.48 3.08 -7.34
N ILE A 8 4.71 2.57 -8.55
CA ILE A 8 5.55 3.23 -9.56
C ILE A 8 4.78 4.28 -10.39
N ALA A 9 3.46 4.14 -10.42
CA ALA A 9 2.48 5.12 -10.90
C ALA A 9 1.17 4.87 -10.13
N PRO A 10 0.25 5.86 -9.98
CA PRO A 10 -1.01 5.65 -9.27
C PRO A 10 -1.77 4.40 -9.76
N GLY A 11 -2.05 3.48 -8.85
CA GLY A 11 -2.68 2.17 -9.11
C GLY A 11 -1.75 1.08 -9.64
N ASN A 12 -0.49 1.38 -9.99
CA ASN A 12 0.47 0.42 -10.53
C ASN A 12 1.49 0.01 -9.46
N TRP A 13 1.35 -1.23 -8.98
CA TRP A 13 2.11 -1.77 -7.87
C TRP A 13 3.03 -2.91 -8.31
N VAL A 14 4.29 -2.85 -7.90
CA VAL A 14 5.31 -3.86 -8.21
C VAL A 14 6.03 -4.35 -6.97
N ASN A 15 6.43 -5.61 -6.96
CA ASN A 15 7.19 -6.20 -5.86
C ASN A 15 8.67 -5.74 -5.88
N GLN A 16 9.48 -6.28 -4.96
CA GLN A 16 10.92 -5.99 -4.87
C GLN A 16 11.74 -6.34 -6.12
N TRP A 17 11.21 -7.20 -7.00
CA TRP A 17 11.81 -7.58 -8.29
C TRP A 17 11.20 -6.80 -9.47
N ARG A 18 10.39 -5.77 -9.20
CA ARG A 18 9.64 -4.97 -10.17
C ARG A 18 8.60 -5.76 -10.98
N GLU A 19 8.14 -6.88 -10.46
CA GLU A 19 7.06 -7.66 -11.07
C GLU A 19 5.71 -7.11 -10.60
N PRO A 20 4.68 -7.06 -11.46
CA PRO A 20 3.35 -6.60 -11.07
C PRO A 20 2.78 -7.38 -9.87
N CYS A 21 2.01 -6.70 -9.02
CA CYS A 21 1.24 -7.34 -7.98
C CYS A 21 0.12 -8.19 -8.61
N VAL A 22 0.30 -9.51 -8.62
CA VAL A 22 -0.68 -10.48 -9.16
C VAL A 22 -1.66 -11.00 -8.12
N ASP A 23 -1.44 -10.71 -6.84
CA ASP A 23 -2.38 -11.05 -5.77
C ASP A 23 -3.55 -10.06 -5.80
N GLU A 24 -4.67 -10.50 -6.38
CA GLU A 24 -5.87 -9.68 -6.53
C GLU A 24 -6.43 -9.17 -5.18
N SER A 25 -6.24 -9.94 -4.10
CA SER A 25 -6.72 -9.55 -2.78
C SER A 25 -5.95 -8.36 -2.23
N LEU A 26 -4.60 -8.39 -2.35
CA LEU A 26 -3.75 -7.27 -1.99
C LEU A 26 -3.96 -6.08 -2.91
N LEU A 27 -4.04 -6.33 -4.22
CA LEU A 27 -4.20 -5.27 -5.22
C LEU A 27 -5.47 -4.46 -4.99
N LYS A 28 -6.58 -5.10 -4.59
CA LYS A 28 -7.83 -4.40 -4.23
C LYS A 28 -7.63 -3.39 -3.10
N HIS A 29 -6.86 -3.76 -2.07
CA HIS A 29 -6.53 -2.85 -0.96
C HIS A 29 -5.58 -1.74 -1.41
N PHE A 30 -4.59 -2.07 -2.22
CA PHE A 30 -3.63 -1.09 -2.74
C PHE A 30 -4.26 -0.06 -3.67
N GLN A 31 -5.28 -0.43 -4.44
CA GLN A 31 -6.04 0.50 -5.27
C GLN A 31 -6.87 1.51 -4.46
N ALA A 32 -7.21 1.19 -3.22
CA ALA A 32 -7.90 2.09 -2.31
C ALA A 32 -6.96 3.09 -1.61
N LEU A 33 -5.64 2.89 -1.72
CA LEU A 33 -4.68 3.80 -1.12
C LEU A 33 -4.60 5.12 -1.90
N PRO A 34 -4.44 6.25 -1.21
CA PRO A 34 -4.18 7.53 -1.86
C PRO A 34 -2.96 7.48 -2.78
N ALA A 35 -3.00 8.22 -3.90
CA ALA A 35 -1.91 8.25 -4.87
C ALA A 35 -0.55 8.71 -4.29
N GLY A 36 -0.58 9.42 -3.16
CA GLY A 36 0.61 9.86 -2.43
C GLY A 36 1.36 8.73 -1.70
N VAL A 37 0.73 7.57 -1.53
CA VAL A 37 1.37 6.37 -1.00
C VAL A 37 2.31 5.79 -2.05
N PHE A 38 3.58 5.52 -1.73
CA PHE A 38 4.53 5.00 -2.71
C PHE A 38 5.15 3.65 -2.33
N LYS A 39 4.96 3.17 -1.10
CA LYS A 39 5.40 1.84 -0.67
C LYS A 39 4.50 1.29 0.44
N VAL A 40 4.23 -0.01 0.40
CA VAL A 40 3.62 -0.77 1.49
C VAL A 40 4.39 -2.07 1.67
N GLU A 41 4.63 -2.47 2.91
CA GLU A 41 5.25 -3.75 3.22
C GLU A 41 4.67 -4.37 4.47
N ALA A 42 4.70 -5.68 4.53
CA ALA A 42 4.33 -6.43 5.71
C ALA A 42 5.38 -7.49 6.02
N ASP A 43 5.59 -7.70 7.31
CA ASP A 43 6.36 -8.82 7.82
C ASP A 43 5.51 -9.69 8.75
N LYS A 44 6.14 -10.43 9.66
CA LYS A 44 5.44 -11.30 10.61
C LYS A 44 4.77 -10.54 11.77
N GLN A 45 5.07 -9.25 11.94
CA GLN A 45 4.70 -8.48 13.13
C GLN A 45 4.01 -7.16 12.79
N MET A 46 4.31 -6.55 11.64
CA MET A 46 3.75 -5.25 11.28
C MET A 46 3.45 -5.11 9.80
N ILE A 47 2.61 -4.11 9.52
CA ILE A 47 2.39 -3.55 8.20
C ILE A 47 2.85 -2.10 8.26
N ALA A 48 3.76 -1.73 7.36
CA ALA A 48 4.28 -0.39 7.21
C ALA A 48 3.91 0.19 5.85
N LEU A 49 3.69 1.50 5.82
CA LEU A 49 3.25 2.24 4.65
C LEU A 49 4.04 3.55 4.62
N TYR A 50 4.42 3.99 3.42
CA TYR A 50 5.17 5.21 3.18
C TYR A 50 4.41 6.09 2.19
N TRP A 51 4.17 7.34 2.59
CA TRP A 51 3.45 8.32 1.76
C TRP A 51 4.10 9.69 1.85
N ASN A 52 3.81 10.56 0.88
CA ASN A 52 4.16 11.97 0.99
C ASN A 52 3.18 12.64 1.97
N GLU A 53 3.68 13.32 3.01
CA GLU A 53 2.85 13.91 4.09
C GLU A 53 1.83 14.98 3.61
N ARG A 54 1.83 15.32 2.32
CA ARG A 54 0.91 16.32 1.76
C ARG A 54 -0.50 15.72 1.64
N GLY A 55 -1.45 16.30 2.36
CA GLY A 55 -2.86 15.93 2.21
C GLY A 55 -3.75 16.48 3.31
N GLU A 56 -5.04 16.17 3.19
CA GLU A 56 -6.04 16.43 4.22
C GLU A 56 -6.12 15.28 5.24
N VAL A 57 -6.78 15.52 6.37
CA VAL A 57 -7.00 14.50 7.42
C VAL A 57 -7.67 13.23 6.87
N SER A 58 -8.49 13.34 5.83
CA SER A 58 -9.12 12.21 5.13
C SER A 58 -8.09 11.19 4.61
N VAL A 59 -6.91 11.62 4.18
CA VAL A 59 -5.83 10.75 3.72
C VAL A 59 -5.40 9.77 4.81
N LEU A 60 -5.31 10.24 6.06
CA LEU A 60 -4.98 9.39 7.21
C LEU A 60 -6.11 8.38 7.51
N GLN A 61 -7.36 8.75 7.29
CA GLN A 61 -8.52 7.86 7.49
C GLN A 61 -8.54 6.75 6.44
N ASP A 62 -8.29 7.09 5.17
CA ASP A 62 -8.20 6.12 4.07
C ASP A 62 -7.06 5.12 4.33
N ILE A 63 -5.89 5.63 4.69
CA ILE A 63 -4.73 4.84 5.11
C ILE A 63 -5.09 3.90 6.27
N ALA A 64 -5.71 4.43 7.33
CA ALA A 64 -6.06 3.63 8.50
C ALA A 64 -7.08 2.54 8.18
N SER A 65 -8.02 2.81 7.26
CA SER A 65 -8.99 1.81 6.80
C SER A 65 -8.29 0.66 6.07
N VAL A 66 -7.33 0.95 5.19
CA VAL A 66 -6.56 -0.08 4.48
C VAL A 66 -5.70 -0.89 5.44
N LEU A 67 -4.98 -0.25 6.37
CA LEU A 67 -4.14 -0.97 7.35
C LEU A 67 -4.96 -1.92 8.22
N LYS A 68 -6.17 -1.52 8.65
CA LYS A 68 -7.08 -2.39 9.41
C LYS A 68 -7.59 -3.58 8.59
N ALA A 69 -7.78 -3.42 7.29
CA ALA A 69 -8.28 -4.49 6.43
C ALA A 69 -7.20 -5.53 6.08
N LEU A 70 -5.92 -5.14 6.15
CA LEU A 70 -4.79 -6.03 5.87
C LEU A 70 -4.23 -6.75 7.10
N ALA A 71 -4.58 -6.30 8.31
CA ALA A 71 -4.10 -6.81 9.59
C ALA A 71 -4.75 -8.15 10.01
#